data_AF-A0A1I2GFC6-F1
#
_entry.id   AF-A0A1I2GFC6-F1
#
_cell.length_a   1.000
_cell.length_b   1.000
_cell.length_c   1.000
_cell.angle_alpha   90.00
_cell.angle_beta   90.00
_cell.angle_gamma   90.00
#
_symmetry.space_group_name_H-M   'P 1'
#
loop_
_entity.id
_entity.type
_entity.pdbx_description
1 polymer ?
#
loop_
_entity_poly.entity_id
_entity_poly.type
_entity_poly.pdbx_seq_one_letter_code
_entity_poly.pdbx_strand_id
1 'polypeptide(L)' 'MPLFRVRLPSDRTTARKVMDLHLAGRVHRESADAARAEVWRHGRTPAGDPVFVGVTNGEPVQLLYDVAVHLDSGGR' A
#
# COMPACT_ATOMS: atom_id res chain seq x y z
N MET A 1 -9.86 12.11 5.40
CA MET A 1 -9.45 10.88 6.11
C MET A 1 -7.93 10.85 6.18
N PRO A 2 -7.32 10.42 7.28
CA PRO A 2 -5.87 10.26 7.36
C PRO A 2 -5.40 9.18 6.37
N LEU A 3 -4.24 9.40 5.77
CA LEU A 3 -3.56 8.42 4.93
C LEU A 3 -2.51 7.70 5.77
N PHE A 4 -2.53 6.37 5.71
CA PHE A 4 -1.51 5.52 6.31
C PHE A 4 -0.64 4.94 5.20
N ARG A 5 0.67 5.23 5.26
CA ARG A 5 1.64 4.74 4.29
C ARG A 5 2.13 3.35 4.68
N VAL A 6 1.87 2.37 3.84
CA VAL A 6 2.32 0.99 3.95
C VAL A 6 3.56 0.78 3.08
N ARG A 7 4.51 0.01 3.59
CA ARG A 7 5.73 -0.41 2.87
C ARG A 7 5.71 -1.92 2.77
N LEU A 8 5.46 -2.46 1.58
CA LEU A 8 5.45 -3.90 1.35
C LEU A 8 6.80 -4.34 0.79
N PRO A 9 7.52 -5.26 1.44
CA PRO A 9 8.72 -5.86 0.86
C PRO A 9 8.35 -6.59 -0.44
N SER A 10 9.12 -6.37 -1.49
CA SER A 10 8.87 -6.97 -2.79
C SER A 10 10.19 -7.20 -3.53
N ASP A 11 10.13 -7.91 -4.64
CA ASP A 11 11.26 -8.10 -5.55
C ASP A 11 11.20 -7.11 -6.73
N ARG A 12 12.32 -6.94 -7.44
CA ARG A 12 12.43 -6.01 -8.57
C ARG A 12 11.46 -6.35 -9.71
N THR A 13 11.17 -7.62 -9.94
CA THR A 13 10.27 -8.09 -11.01
C THR A 13 8.82 -7.70 -10.69
N THR A 14 8.38 -7.95 -9.47
CA THR A 14 7.06 -7.58 -8.96
C THR A 14 6.91 -6.07 -8.91
N ALA A 15 7.92 -5.34 -8.42
CA ALA A 15 7.94 -3.87 -8.46
C ALA A 15 7.78 -3.30 -9.87
N ARG A 16 8.50 -3.86 -10.85
CA ARG A 16 8.37 -3.47 -12.26
C ARG A 16 6.93 -3.72 -12.76
N LYS A 17 6.36 -4.89 -12.48
CA LYS A 17 5.01 -5.27 -12.90
C LYS A 17 3.93 -4.36 -12.30
N VAL A 18 4.03 -4.06 -11.00
CA VAL A 18 3.10 -3.16 -10.30
C VAL A 18 3.18 -1.76 -10.90
N MET A 19 4.39 -1.27 -11.17
CA MET A 19 4.59 0.05 -11.77
C MET A 19 4.05 0.13 -13.20
N ASP A 20 4.25 -0.91 -14.02
CA ASP A 20 3.69 -1.01 -15.37
C ASP A 20 2.15 -0.98 -15.35
N LEU A 21 1.53 -1.77 -14.45
CA LEU A 21 0.09 -1.75 -14.25
C LEU A 21 -0.41 -0.36 -13.83
N HIS A 22 0.30 0.30 -12.91
CA HIS A 22 -0.06 1.64 -12.46
C HIS A 22 -0.02 2.65 -13.61
N LEU A 23 1.01 2.60 -14.46
CA LEU A 23 1.12 3.45 -15.65
C LEU A 23 -0.01 3.16 -16.67
N ALA A 24 -0.48 1.92 -16.73
CA ALA A 24 -1.65 1.53 -17.53
C ALA A 24 -3.00 1.89 -16.87
N GLY A 25 -3.01 2.58 -15.73
CA GLY A 25 -4.23 2.91 -14.98
C GLY A 25 -4.90 1.69 -14.31
N ARG A 26 -4.16 0.60 -14.13
CA ARG A 26 -4.62 -0.65 -13.51
C ARG A 26 -3.96 -0.84 -12.15
N VAL A 27 -4.63 -1.60 -11.28
CA VAL A 27 -4.13 -1.92 -9.94
C VAL A 27 -3.71 -3.38 -9.88
N HIS A 28 -2.55 -3.63 -9.27
CA HIS A 28 -2.13 -4.98 -8.93
C HIS A 28 -2.86 -5.45 -7.66
N ARG A 29 -3.95 -6.20 -7.85
CA ARG A 29 -4.86 -6.61 -6.77
C ARG A 29 -4.15 -7.28 -5.60
N GLU A 30 -3.24 -8.22 -5.86
CA GLU A 30 -2.50 -8.93 -4.81
C GLU A 30 -1.70 -7.98 -3.92
N SER A 31 -1.06 -6.96 -4.51
CA SER A 31 -0.30 -5.97 -3.74
C SER A 31 -1.21 -5.00 -3.00
N ALA A 32 -2.37 -4.65 -3.57
CA ALA A 32 -3.37 -3.83 -2.88
C ALA A 32 -3.95 -4.57 -1.67
N ASP A 33 -4.31 -5.84 -1.82
CA ASP A 33 -4.83 -6.64 -0.71
C ASP A 33 -3.77 -6.86 0.38
N ALA A 34 -2.51 -7.06 0.00
CA ALA A 34 -1.39 -7.08 0.94
C ALA A 34 -1.25 -5.75 1.71
N ALA A 35 -1.44 -4.61 1.03
CA ALA A 35 -1.39 -3.30 1.69
C ALA A 35 -2.52 -3.15 2.72
N ARG A 36 -3.73 -3.61 2.39
CA ARG A 36 -4.86 -3.65 3.34
C ARG A 36 -4.57 -4.54 4.54
N ALA A 37 -4.02 -5.73 4.30
CA ALA A 37 -3.67 -6.65 5.38
C ALA A 37 -2.67 -6.02 6.35
N GLU A 38 -1.69 -5.27 5.86
CA GLU A 38 -0.72 -4.59 6.72
C GLU A 38 -1.37 -3.47 7.55
N VAL A 39 -2.31 -2.70 6.98
CA VAL A 39 -3.10 -1.72 7.75
C VAL A 39 -3.83 -2.38 8.93
N TRP A 40 -4.46 -3.53 8.69
CA TRP A 40 -5.09 -4.31 9.77
C TRP A 40 -4.08 -4.78 10.81
N ARG A 41 -2.90 -5.24 10.39
CA ARG A 41 -1.82 -5.67 11.31
C ARG A 41 -1.27 -4.52 12.16
N HIS A 42 -1.35 -3.29 11.66
CA HIS A 42 -1.03 -2.07 12.40
C HIS A 42 -2.16 -1.59 13.33
N GLY A 43 -3.26 -2.33 13.46
CA GLY A 43 -4.39 -1.96 14.32
C GLY A 43 -5.20 -0.78 13.79
N ARG A 44 -5.17 -0.55 12.47
CA ARG A 44 -5.96 0.50 11.81
C ARG A 44 -7.03 -0.14 10.92
N THR A 45 -8.15 0.56 10.73
CA THR A 45 -9.21 0.13 9.80
C THR A 45 -9.03 0.85 8.46
N PRO A 46 -8.80 0.13 7.35
CA PRO A 46 -8.77 0.72 6.02
C PRO A 46 -10.16 1.27 5.67
N ALA A 47 -10.21 2.53 5.28
CA ALA A 47 -11.40 3.29 4.91
C ALA A 47 -11.56 3.46 3.39
N GLY A 48 -10.61 2.98 2.60
CA GLY A 48 -10.62 3.11 1.14
C GLY A 48 -9.68 2.14 0.43
N ASP A 49 -9.64 2.25 -0.90
CA ASP A 49 -8.72 1.48 -1.74
C ASP A 49 -7.26 1.96 -1.55
N PRO A 50 -6.30 1.02 -1.46
CA PRO A 50 -4.88 1.35 -1.47
C PRO A 50 -4.47 2.05 -2.76
N VAL A 51 -3.81 3.19 -2.63
CA VAL A 51 -3.24 3.94 -3.75
C VAL A 51 -1.76 3.64 -3.83
N PHE A 52 -1.33 3.05 -4.94
CA PHE A 52 0.10 2.86 -5.19
C PHE A 52 0.76 4.23 -5.42
N VAL A 53 1.79 4.54 -4.64
CA VAL A 53 2.50 5.83 -4.73
C VAL A 53 3.92 5.69 -5.28
N GLY A 54 4.45 4.47 -5.36
CA GLY A 54 5.74 4.21 -5.98
C GLY A 54 6.50 3.06 -5.34
N VAL A 55 7.78 3.00 -5.65
CA VAL A 55 8.71 2.00 -5.10
C VAL A 55 9.90 2.68 -4.44
N THR A 56 10.50 2.00 -3.46
CA THR A 56 11.77 2.45 -2.88
C THR A 56 12.95 2.05 -3.77
N ASN A 57 14.03 2.85 -3.72
CA ASN A 57 15.28 2.57 -4.43
C ASN A 57 16.23 1.62 -3.67
N GLY A 58 15.83 1.11 -2.50
CA GLY A 58 16.66 0.23 -1.67
C GLY A 58 16.63 -1.23 -2.13
N GLU A 59 17.57 -2.04 -1.64
CA GLU A 59 17.53 -3.50 -1.74
C GLU A 59 17.29 -4.10 -0.33
N PRO A 60 16.19 -4.85 -0.11
CA PRO A 60 15.15 -5.20 -1.06
C PRO A 60 14.24 -4.00 -1.42
N VAL A 61 13.69 -4.03 -2.64
CA VAL A 61 12.74 -3.00 -3.09
C VAL A 61 11.44 -3.11 -2.28
N GLN A 62 10.77 -1.98 -2.07
CA GLN A 62 9.50 -1.97 -1.35
C GLN A 62 8.46 -1.21 -2.15
N LEU A 63 7.25 -1.77 -2.21
CA LEU A 63 6.09 -1.08 -2.77
C LEU A 63 5.53 -0.13 -1.72
N LEU A 64 5.26 1.09 -2.13
CA LEU A 64 4.65 2.11 -1.30
C LEU A 64 3.18 2.24 -1.67
N TYR A 65 2.32 2.11 -0.66
CA TYR A 65 0.89 2.30 -0.79
C TYR A 65 0.40 3.29 0.25
N ASP A 66 -0.40 4.27 -0.16
CA ASP A 66 -1.15 5.11 0.76
C ASP A 66 -2.58 4.57 0.85
N VAL A 67 -2.99 4.19 2.06
CA VAL A 67 -4.33 3.67 2.33
C VAL A 67 -5.06 4.68 3.20
N ALA A 68 -6.24 5.11 2.78
CA ALA A 68 -7.11 5.88 3.66
C ALA A 68 -7.49 5.00 4.85
N VAL A 69 -7.34 5.50 6.07
CA VAL A 69 -7.75 4.79 7.29
C VAL A 69 -8.77 5.59 8.06
N HIS A 70 -9.60 4.92 8.85
CA HIS A 70 -10.41 5.61 9.83
C HIS A 70 -9.48 6.21 10.90
N LEU A 71 -9.73 7.46 11.29
CA LEU A 71 -9.28 7.90 12.60
C LEU A 71 -10.09 7.06 13.57
N ASP A 72 -9.43 6.08 14.18
CA ASP A 72 -10.01 5.45 15.35
C ASP A 72 -10.33 6.59 16.31
N SER A 73 -11.61 6.82 16.51
CA SER A 73 -12.11 7.82 17.46
C SER A 73 -11.98 7.23 18.86
N GLY A 74 -10.84 6.60 19.16
CA GLY A 74 -10.38 6.25 20.49
C GLY A 74 -9.87 7.53 21.13
N GLY A 75 -10.81 8.41 21.46
CA GLY A 75 -10.53 9.46 22.42
C GLY A 75 -10.14 8.83 23.74
N ARG A 76 -9.02 9.32 24.26
CA ARG A 76 -8.56 9.30 25.66
C ARG A 76 -7.76 8.10 26.14
#